data_AF-A0AAD5CV60-F1
#
_entry.id   AF-A0AAD5CV60-F1
#
_cell.length_a   1.000
_cell.length_b   1.000
_cell.length_c   1.000
_cell.angle_alpha   90.00
_cell.angle_beta   90.00
_cell.angle_gamma   90.00
#
_symmetry.space_group_name_H-M   'P 1'
#
loop_
_entity.id
_entity.type
_entity.pdbx_description
1 polymer ?
#
loop_
_entity_poly.entity_id
_entity_poly.type
_entity_poly.pdbx_seq_one_letter_code
_entity_poly.pdbx_strand_id
1 'polypeptide(L)'
;MENDIHTFLDFAALASTLWVVYMIRYKLQATYNEDLDNIPKYYLVVPCVLLALFIYPNTYHSYLSKVMWAFCVYLEAIAVLPQLTMMQKTKMIEPSTARYVFALGIARFFGCAHWIIQVYESAGAYLYLLGTGYYLWLPAVLLAEVVQTFILADFCYYYVKSVVNGHLLVSLPPV
;
A
#
# COMPACT_ATOMS: atom_id res chain seq x y z
N MET A 1 20.61 15.79 9.89
CA MET A 1 21.17 14.71 9.04
C MET A 1 20.16 13.59 8.80
N GLU A 2 19.56 12.98 9.82
CA GLU A 2 18.51 11.94 9.61
C GLU A 2 17.23 12.54 8.98
N ASN A 3 16.77 13.69 9.47
CA ASN A 3 15.64 14.44 8.89
C ASN A 3 15.86 14.86 7.42
N ASP A 4 17.10 15.08 7.01
CA ASP A 4 17.42 15.52 5.64
C ASP A 4 17.26 14.37 4.64
N ILE A 5 17.60 13.14 5.05
CA ILE A 5 17.45 11.94 4.23
C ILE A 5 15.97 11.61 4.05
N HIS A 6 15.17 11.64 5.11
CA HIS A 6 13.72 11.38 5.01
C HIS A 6 13.03 12.38 4.09
N THR A 7 13.32 13.66 4.26
CA THR A 7 12.77 14.72 3.40
C THR A 7 13.13 14.52 1.93
N PHE A 8 14.39 14.14 1.66
CA PHE A 8 14.84 13.86 0.30
C PHE A 8 14.13 12.64 -0.30
N LEU A 9 14.01 11.55 0.46
CA LEU A 9 13.35 10.32 0.01
C LEU A 9 11.86 10.54 -0.27
N ASP A 10 11.16 11.26 0.61
CA ASP A 10 9.75 11.60 0.43
C ASP A 10 9.54 12.48 -0.81
N PHE A 11 10.42 13.46 -1.02
CA PHE A 11 10.38 14.30 -2.22
C PHE A 11 10.65 13.50 -3.49
N ALA A 12 11.63 12.58 -3.48
CA ALA A 12 11.92 11.72 -4.61
C ALA A 12 10.76 10.76 -4.94
N ALA A 13 10.10 10.21 -3.92
CA ALA A 13 8.90 9.39 -4.06
C ALA A 13 7.75 10.20 -4.65
N LEU A 14 7.54 11.44 -4.19
CA LEU A 14 6.51 12.33 -4.73
C LEU A 14 6.80 12.69 -6.20
N ALA A 15 8.04 13.07 -6.53
CA ALA A 15 8.41 13.44 -7.89
C ALA A 15 8.24 12.25 -8.87
N SER A 16 8.67 11.06 -8.47
CA SER A 16 8.53 9.85 -9.29
C SER A 16 7.07 9.42 -9.47
N THR A 17 6.24 9.50 -8.43
CA THR A 17 4.81 9.20 -8.54
C THR A 17 4.09 10.18 -9.45
N LEU A 18 4.34 11.49 -9.32
CA LEU A 18 3.79 12.51 -10.22
C LEU A 18 4.21 12.28 -11.67
N TRP A 19 5.47 11.90 -11.89
CA TRP A 19 5.98 11.56 -13.22
C TRP A 19 5.24 10.36 -13.84
N VAL A 20 5.05 9.28 -13.07
CA VAL A 20 4.30 8.10 -13.53
C VAL A 20 2.85 8.47 -13.88
N VAL A 21 2.18 9.25 -13.03
CA VAL A 21 0.82 9.72 -13.29
C VAL A 21 0.76 10.55 -14.58
N TYR A 22 1.71 11.48 -14.77
CA TYR A 22 1.78 12.28 -16.00
C TYR A 22 1.99 11.40 -17.25
N MET A 23 2.88 10.41 -17.16
CA MET A 23 3.15 9.48 -18.25
C MET A 23 1.90 8.68 -18.64
N ILE A 24 1.17 8.11 -17.67
CA ILE A 24 -0.04 7.32 -17.92
C ILE A 24 -1.16 8.20 -18.48
N ARG A 25 -1.37 9.40 -17.93
CA ARG A 25 -2.53 10.25 -18.24
C ARG A 25 -2.39 11.03 -19.54
N TYR A 26 -1.18 11.42 -19.93
CA TYR A 26 -0.98 12.33 -21.07
C TYR A 26 -0.09 11.73 -22.15
N LYS A 27 1.12 11.27 -21.83
CA LYS A 27 2.10 10.87 -22.86
C LYS A 27 1.82 9.48 -23.44
N LEU A 28 1.41 8.53 -22.61
CA LEU A 28 1.15 7.13 -22.95
C LEU A 28 -0.33 6.77 -22.87
N GLN A 29 -1.21 7.77 -22.96
CA GLN A 29 -2.67 7.57 -22.88
C GLN A 29 -3.18 6.55 -23.91
N ALA A 30 -2.62 6.55 -25.13
CA ALA A 30 -3.02 5.63 -26.20
C ALA A 30 -2.75 4.15 -25.88
N THR A 31 -1.83 3.85 -24.95
CA THR A 31 -1.52 2.47 -24.51
C THR A 31 -2.27 2.06 -23.24
N TYR A 32 -3.04 2.98 -22.62
CA TYR A 32 -3.78 2.71 -21.40
C TYR A 32 -5.10 1.99 -21.72
N ASN A 33 -5.28 0.79 -21.16
CA ASN A 33 -6.50 0.00 -21.31
C ASN A 33 -7.49 0.33 -20.18
N GLU A 34 -8.39 1.28 -20.45
CA GLU A 34 -9.43 1.70 -19.51
C GLU A 34 -10.42 0.57 -19.18
N ASP A 35 -10.71 -0.32 -20.13
CA ASP A 35 -11.62 -1.46 -19.95
C ASP A 35 -11.17 -2.44 -18.85
N LEU A 36 -9.87 -2.49 -18.55
CA LEU A 36 -9.32 -3.36 -17.52
C LEU A 36 -9.33 -2.68 -16.13
N ASP A 37 -9.10 -1.36 -16.09
CA ASP A 37 -9.02 -0.53 -14.87
C ASP A 37 -10.37 0.13 -14.50
N ASN A 38 -11.40 -0.70 -14.45
CA ASN A 38 -12.80 -0.28 -14.25
C ASN A 38 -13.23 -0.21 -12.77
N ILE A 39 -12.32 -0.26 -11.80
CA ILE A 39 -12.70 -0.18 -10.39
C ILE A 39 -13.09 1.27 -10.04
N PRO A 40 -14.31 1.50 -9.53
CA PRO A 40 -14.70 2.84 -9.14
C PRO A 40 -13.94 3.28 -7.89
N LYS A 41 -13.11 4.31 -8.06
CA LYS A 41 -12.14 4.80 -7.06
C LYS A 41 -12.81 5.27 -5.76
N TYR A 42 -14.09 5.67 -5.82
CA TYR A 42 -14.85 6.08 -4.64
C TYR A 42 -15.05 4.95 -3.63
N TYR A 43 -15.09 3.68 -4.07
CA TYR A 43 -15.17 2.53 -3.15
C TYR A 43 -13.93 2.39 -2.27
N LEU A 44 -12.78 2.92 -2.71
CA LEU A 44 -11.55 2.91 -1.94
C LEU A 44 -11.49 4.17 -1.06
N VAL A 45 -11.72 5.33 -1.64
CA VAL A 45 -11.52 6.62 -0.95
C VAL A 45 -12.54 6.84 0.18
N VAL A 46 -13.83 6.55 -0.06
CA VAL A 46 -14.89 6.87 0.92
C VAL A 46 -14.72 6.11 2.24
N PRO A 47 -14.50 4.79 2.26
CA PRO A 47 -14.24 4.07 3.51
C PRO A 47 -13.01 4.58 4.25
N CYS A 48 -11.92 4.90 3.54
CA CYS A 48 -10.70 5.44 4.15
C CYS A 48 -10.92 6.80 4.80
N VAL A 49 -11.67 7.69 4.15
CA VAL A 49 -12.02 9.00 4.74
C VAL A 49 -12.88 8.82 5.99
N LEU A 50 -13.90 7.95 5.94
CA LEU A 50 -14.75 7.68 7.09
C LEU A 50 -13.92 7.13 8.26
N LEU A 51 -13.09 6.11 8.02
CA LEU A 51 -12.22 5.54 9.04
C LEU A 51 -11.25 6.58 9.63
N ALA A 52 -10.65 7.43 8.79
CA ALA A 52 -9.72 8.47 9.23
C ALA A 52 -10.35 9.55 10.11
N LEU A 53 -11.65 9.82 9.97
CA LEU A 53 -12.38 10.77 10.82
C LEU A 53 -12.64 10.22 12.22
N PHE A 54 -12.77 8.89 12.36
CA PHE A 54 -13.05 8.24 13.64
C PHE A 54 -11.80 7.71 14.35
N ILE A 55 -10.83 7.20 13.58
CA ILE A 55 -9.62 6.57 14.09
C ILE A 55 -8.43 7.35 13.53
N TYR A 56 -7.84 8.18 14.38
CA TYR A 56 -6.68 8.99 14.04
C TYR A 56 -5.68 9.04 15.21
N PRO A 57 -4.40 9.31 14.91
CA PRO A 57 -3.34 9.36 15.91
C PRO A 57 -3.46 10.56 16.82
N ASN A 58 -3.16 10.37 18.11
CA ASN A 58 -3.03 11.49 19.04
C ASN A 58 -1.60 12.04 19.05
N THR A 59 -1.34 13.04 18.20
CA THR A 59 -0.04 13.75 18.14
C THR A 59 -0.22 15.25 18.41
N TYR A 60 0.85 16.01 18.61
CA TYR A 60 0.82 17.47 18.81
C TYR A 60 0.41 18.29 17.57
N HIS A 61 0.23 17.65 16.41
CA HIS A 61 -0.12 18.31 15.16
C HIS A 61 -1.58 18.80 15.12
N SER A 62 -1.92 19.61 14.10
CA SER A 62 -3.29 20.07 13.86
C SER A 62 -4.26 18.90 13.63
N TYR A 63 -5.54 19.09 13.93
CA TYR A 63 -6.57 18.04 13.71
C TYR A 63 -6.59 17.56 12.25
N LEU A 64 -6.49 18.49 11.29
CA LEU A 64 -6.45 18.16 9.87
C LEU A 64 -5.24 17.27 9.52
N SER A 65 -4.06 17.57 10.07
CA SER A 65 -2.86 16.77 9.85
C SER A 65 -2.99 15.34 10.39
N LYS A 66 -3.67 15.17 11.54
CA LYS A 66 -3.93 13.84 12.13
C LYS A 66 -4.84 13.00 11.25
N VAL A 67 -5.95 13.60 10.80
CA VAL A 67 -6.91 12.92 9.91
C VAL A 67 -6.27 12.61 8.56
N MET A 68 -5.49 13.53 7.99
CA MET A 68 -4.76 13.28 6.74
C MET A 68 -3.75 12.15 6.88
N TRP A 69 -3.02 12.08 8.00
CA TRP A 69 -2.09 10.98 8.24
C TRP A 69 -2.84 9.64 8.34
N ALA A 70 -3.95 9.59 9.09
CA ALA A 70 -4.80 8.41 9.18
C ALA A 70 -5.36 7.98 7.82
N PHE A 71 -5.83 8.94 7.04
CA PHE A 71 -6.32 8.72 5.69
C PHE A 71 -5.26 8.12 4.77
N CYS A 72 -4.03 8.65 4.80
CA CYS A 72 -2.92 8.11 4.01
C CYS A 72 -2.65 6.65 4.35
N VAL A 73 -2.58 6.29 5.64
CA VAL A 73 -2.33 4.90 6.08
C VAL A 73 -3.42 3.95 5.59
N TYR A 74 -4.70 4.33 5.74
CA TYR A 74 -5.81 3.47 5.30
C TYR A 74 -5.89 3.36 3.78
N LEU A 75 -5.68 4.47 3.07
CA LEU A 75 -5.70 4.46 1.61
C LEU A 75 -4.56 3.62 1.05
N GLU A 76 -3.37 3.73 1.62
CA GLU A 76 -2.18 3.00 1.20
C GLU A 76 -2.35 1.48 1.30
N ALA A 77 -3.04 1.00 2.33
CA ALA A 77 -3.31 -0.42 2.52
C ALA A 77 -4.13 -1.05 1.37
N ILE A 78 -5.01 -0.27 0.74
CA ILE A 78 -5.94 -0.74 -0.30
C ILE A 78 -5.65 -0.16 -1.69
N ALA A 79 -4.76 0.82 -1.81
CA ALA A 79 -4.45 1.51 -3.07
C ALA A 79 -3.88 0.58 -4.16
N VAL A 80 -3.35 -0.58 -3.76
CA VAL A 80 -2.82 -1.60 -4.68
C VAL A 80 -3.91 -2.45 -5.35
N LEU A 81 -5.14 -2.44 -4.83
CA LEU A 81 -6.24 -3.27 -5.31
C LEU A 81 -6.56 -3.07 -6.81
N PRO A 82 -6.69 -1.83 -7.33
CA PRO A 82 -7.03 -1.63 -8.74
C PRO A 82 -5.99 -2.22 -9.67
N GLN A 83 -4.71 -2.07 -9.32
CA GLN A 83 -3.60 -2.64 -10.07
C GLN A 83 -3.63 -4.17 -10.08
N LEU A 84 -3.89 -4.81 -8.94
CA LEU A 84 -3.99 -6.27 -8.85
C LEU A 84 -5.17 -6.82 -9.65
N THR A 85 -6.34 -6.19 -9.55
CA THR A 85 -7.51 -6.60 -10.33
C THR A 85 -7.29 -6.42 -11.84
N MET A 86 -6.62 -5.35 -12.25
CA MET A 86 -6.22 -5.17 -13.64
C MET A 86 -5.32 -6.34 -14.09
N MET A 87 -4.30 -6.69 -13.30
CA MET A 87 -3.39 -7.79 -13.60
C MET A 87 -4.08 -9.16 -13.67
N GLN A 88 -5.07 -9.40 -12.80
CA GLN A 88 -5.91 -10.60 -12.85
C GLN A 88 -6.72 -10.67 -14.15
N LYS A 89 -7.27 -9.55 -14.62
CA LYS A 89 -8.06 -9.49 -15.87
C LYS A 89 -7.20 -9.63 -17.14
N THR A 90 -5.97 -9.10 -17.14
CA THR A 90 -5.09 -9.11 -18.33
C THR A 90 -4.63 -10.52 -18.73
N LYS A 91 -4.70 -11.53 -17.83
CA LYS A 91 -4.29 -12.94 -17.99
C LYS A 91 -2.80 -13.17 -18.32
N MET A 92 -2.14 -12.25 -19.02
CA MET A 92 -0.72 -12.25 -19.33
C MET A 92 -0.09 -10.99 -18.75
N ILE A 93 0.70 -11.16 -17.69
CA ILE A 93 1.35 -10.05 -17.00
C ILE A 93 2.78 -9.90 -17.52
N GLU A 94 3.16 -8.67 -17.87
CA GLU A 94 4.54 -8.38 -18.27
C GLU A 94 5.53 -8.66 -17.11
N PRO A 95 6.71 -9.25 -17.40
CA PRO A 95 7.69 -9.61 -16.37
C PRO A 95 8.23 -8.40 -15.58
N SER A 96 8.28 -7.21 -16.19
CA SER A 96 8.68 -5.95 -15.53
C SER A 96 7.68 -5.56 -14.45
N THR A 97 6.39 -5.51 -14.80
CA THR A 97 5.29 -5.20 -13.89
C THR A 97 5.19 -6.21 -12.76
N ALA A 98 5.36 -7.50 -13.09
CA ALA A 98 5.34 -8.57 -12.10
C ALA A 98 6.47 -8.41 -11.05
N ARG A 99 7.69 -8.11 -11.49
CA ARG A 99 8.84 -7.82 -10.59
C ARG A 99 8.60 -6.59 -9.72
N TYR A 100 8.01 -5.53 -10.28
CA TYR A 100 7.66 -4.32 -9.53
C TYR A 100 6.68 -4.63 -8.38
N VAL A 101 5.57 -5.32 -8.68
CA VAL A 101 4.56 -5.66 -7.66
C VAL A 101 5.13 -6.64 -6.63
N PHE A 102 6.00 -7.56 -7.05
CA PHE A 102 6.70 -8.46 -6.12
C PHE A 102 7.64 -7.70 -5.16
N ALA A 103 8.43 -6.75 -5.69
CA ALA A 103 9.30 -5.91 -4.85
C ALA A 103 8.49 -5.03 -3.89
N LEU A 104 7.35 -4.50 -4.34
CA LEU A 104 6.39 -3.80 -3.48
C LEU A 104 5.90 -4.74 -2.36
N GLY A 105 5.53 -5.98 -2.67
CA GLY A 105 5.16 -7.00 -1.68
C GLY A 105 6.23 -7.24 -0.61
N ILE A 106 7.49 -7.38 -1.01
CA ILE A 106 8.62 -7.54 -0.07
C ILE A 106 8.77 -6.31 0.83
N ALA A 107 8.68 -5.11 0.26
CA ALA A 107 8.78 -3.87 1.04
C ALA A 107 7.68 -3.80 2.12
N ARG A 108 6.44 -4.21 1.80
CA ARG A 108 5.34 -4.26 2.77
C ARG A 108 5.52 -5.32 3.84
N PHE A 109 6.04 -6.49 3.47
CA PHE A 109 6.38 -7.52 4.45
C PHE A 109 7.39 -7.01 5.49
N PHE A 110 8.42 -6.27 5.06
CA PHE A 110 9.36 -5.64 6.00
C PHE A 110 8.73 -4.53 6.84
N GLY A 111 7.79 -3.76 6.30
CA GLY A 111 7.00 -2.79 7.06
C GLY A 111 6.20 -3.46 8.18
N CYS A 112 5.47 -4.52 7.86
CA CYS A 112 4.73 -5.33 8.84
C CYS A 112 5.67 -5.94 9.90
N ALA A 113 6.79 -6.53 9.48
CA ALA A 113 7.79 -7.10 10.40
C ALA A 113 8.38 -6.04 11.35
N HIS A 114 8.67 -4.84 10.85
CA HIS A 114 9.15 -3.73 11.66
C HIS A 114 8.18 -3.38 12.80
N TRP A 115 6.89 -3.26 12.49
CA TRP A 115 5.87 -2.99 13.50
C TRP A 115 5.72 -4.13 14.52
N ILE A 116 5.80 -5.39 14.09
CA ILE A 116 5.77 -6.53 15.02
C ILE A 116 6.96 -6.50 15.97
N ILE A 117 8.16 -6.20 15.46
CA ILE A 117 9.38 -6.07 16.28
C ILE A 117 9.21 -4.95 17.31
N GLN A 118 8.70 -3.79 16.93
CA GLN A 118 8.46 -2.69 17.89
C GLN A 118 7.49 -3.10 19.01
N VAL A 119 6.43 -3.85 18.70
CA VAL A 119 5.49 -4.35 19.72
C VAL A 119 6.18 -5.34 20.66
N TYR A 120 7.01 -6.23 20.12
CA TYR A 120 7.77 -7.21 20.91
C TYR A 120 8.80 -6.54 21.83
N GLU A 121 9.61 -5.63 21.31
CA GLU A 121 10.66 -4.93 22.07
C GLU A 121 10.11 -4.06 23.19
N SER A 122 8.89 -3.54 23.02
CA SER A 122 8.21 -2.78 24.07
C SER A 122 7.46 -3.64 25.09
N ALA A 123 7.55 -4.98 25.03
CA ALA A 123 6.77 -5.89 25.88
C ALA A 123 5.25 -5.62 25.83
N GLY A 124 4.76 -5.19 24.66
CA GLY A 124 3.36 -4.77 24.48
C GLY A 124 3.05 -3.38 25.02
N ALA A 125 4.00 -2.68 25.64
CA ALA A 125 3.79 -1.32 26.14
C ALA A 125 3.45 -0.36 24.99
N TYR A 126 4.00 -0.50 23.77
CA TYR A 126 3.58 0.34 22.63
C TYR A 126 2.09 0.24 22.31
N LEU A 127 1.44 -0.91 22.57
CA LEU A 127 -0.01 -1.07 22.41
C LEU A 127 -0.81 -0.18 23.37
N TYR A 128 -0.19 0.24 24.49
CA TYR A 128 -0.83 0.97 25.57
C TYR A 128 -0.18 2.35 25.90
N LEU A 129 1.01 2.67 25.35
CA LEU A 129 1.85 3.80 25.82
C LEU A 129 1.39 5.18 25.34
N LEU A 130 0.52 5.26 24.33
CA LEU A 130 -0.11 6.53 23.91
C LEU A 130 -1.33 6.81 24.81
N GLY A 131 -1.03 7.07 26.08
CA GLY A 131 -2.00 7.48 27.08
C GLY A 131 -2.80 8.70 26.62
N THR A 132 -4.11 8.63 26.88
CA THR A 132 -5.15 9.66 26.64
C THR A 132 -5.51 9.91 25.17
N GLY A 133 -6.55 9.24 24.67
CA GLY A 133 -7.26 9.67 23.46
C GLY A 133 -8.02 8.56 22.73
N TYR A 134 -7.31 7.67 22.04
CA TYR A 134 -7.92 6.64 21.20
C TYR A 134 -7.01 5.40 21.11
N TYR A 135 -7.32 4.37 21.92
CA TYR A 135 -6.62 3.08 21.97
C TYR A 135 -6.61 2.29 20.64
N LEU A 136 -7.32 2.78 19.62
CA LEU A 136 -7.58 2.10 18.36
C LEU A 136 -6.54 2.39 17.27
N TRP A 137 -5.73 3.45 17.40
CA TRP A 137 -4.84 3.87 16.31
C TRP A 137 -3.76 2.83 15.97
N LEU A 138 -2.94 2.40 16.95
CA LEU A 138 -1.86 1.43 16.69
C LEU A 138 -2.40 0.06 16.21
N PRO A 139 -3.46 -0.51 16.81
CA PRO A 139 -4.11 -1.70 16.25
C PRO A 139 -4.61 -1.48 14.81
N ALA A 140 -5.12 -0.29 14.47
CA ALA A 140 -5.56 0.01 13.12
C ALA A 140 -4.39 0.12 12.12
N VAL A 141 -3.23 0.62 12.53
CA VAL A 141 -2.00 0.61 11.70
C VAL A 141 -1.54 -0.83 11.44
N LEU A 142 -1.44 -1.66 12.49
CA LEU A 142 -1.10 -3.08 12.33
C LEU A 142 -2.11 -3.81 11.43
N LEU A 143 -3.39 -3.54 11.61
CA LEU A 143 -4.44 -4.12 10.77
C LEU A 143 -4.27 -3.68 9.30
N ALA A 144 -3.97 -2.40 9.05
CA ALA A 144 -3.72 -1.90 7.71
C ALA A 144 -2.51 -2.58 7.04
N GLU A 145 -1.40 -2.74 7.77
CA GLU A 145 -0.22 -3.47 7.31
C GLU A 145 -0.52 -4.94 7.00
N VAL A 146 -1.30 -5.60 7.87
CA VAL A 146 -1.73 -7.00 7.68
C VAL A 146 -2.63 -7.14 6.46
N VAL A 147 -3.62 -6.24 6.29
CA VAL A 147 -4.52 -6.21 5.13
C VAL A 147 -3.71 -6.07 3.84
N GLN A 148 -2.78 -5.11 3.81
CA GLN A 148 -1.93 -4.90 2.63
C GLN A 148 -1.04 -6.10 2.33
N THR A 149 -0.40 -6.67 3.37
CA THR A 149 0.46 -7.86 3.24
C THR A 149 -0.34 -9.05 2.71
N PHE A 150 -1.56 -9.26 3.20
CA PHE A 150 -2.40 -10.39 2.79
C PHE A 150 -2.89 -10.26 1.35
N ILE A 151 -3.30 -9.05 0.93
CA ILE A 151 -3.67 -8.74 -0.45
C ILE A 151 -2.51 -9.04 -1.41
N LEU A 152 -1.28 -8.67 -1.03
CA LEU A 152 -0.08 -8.91 -1.84
C LEU A 152 0.44 -10.35 -1.76
N ALA A 153 0.18 -11.06 -0.67
CA ALA A 153 0.67 -12.42 -0.45
C ALA A 153 0.18 -13.40 -1.53
N ASP A 154 -1.08 -13.29 -1.93
CA ASP A 154 -1.66 -14.11 -2.99
C ASP A 154 -0.89 -13.93 -4.31
N PHE A 155 -0.68 -12.67 -4.70
CA PHE A 155 0.12 -12.33 -5.88
C PHE A 155 1.57 -12.85 -5.76
N CYS A 156 2.24 -12.62 -4.63
CA CYS A 156 3.61 -13.06 -4.40
C CYS A 156 3.74 -14.59 -4.49
N TYR A 157 2.76 -15.34 -3.99
CA TYR A 157 2.73 -16.80 -4.11
C TYR A 157 2.69 -17.26 -5.57
N TYR A 158 1.76 -16.72 -6.36
CA TYR A 158 1.67 -17.06 -7.79
C TYR A 158 2.87 -16.60 -8.60
N TYR A 159 3.46 -15.45 -8.24
CA TYR A 159 4.69 -14.96 -8.85
C TYR A 159 5.85 -15.95 -8.63
N VAL A 160 6.11 -16.35 -7.37
CA VAL A 160 7.18 -17.31 -7.05
C VAL A 160 6.95 -18.63 -7.77
N LYS A 161 5.70 -19.13 -7.78
CA LYS A 161 5.34 -20.35 -8.50
C LYS A 161 5.62 -20.25 -10.01
N SER A 162 5.28 -19.12 -10.63
CA SER A 162 5.56 -18.87 -12.06
C SER A 162 7.06 -18.87 -12.37
N VAL A 163 7.85 -18.21 -11.52
CA VAL A 163 9.31 -18.11 -11.67
C VAL A 163 9.97 -19.49 -11.51
N VAL A 164 9.57 -20.27 -10.51
CA VAL A 164 10.10 -21.63 -10.27
C VAL A 164 9.78 -22.57 -11.44
N ASN A 165 8.60 -22.42 -12.04
CA ASN A 165 8.20 -23.21 -13.21
C ASN A 165 8.81 -22.71 -14.54
N GLY A 166 9.63 -21.65 -14.52
CA GLY A 166 10.29 -21.11 -15.71
C GLY A 166 9.36 -20.35 -16.67
N HIS A 167 8.12 -20.05 -16.26
CA HIS A 167 7.21 -19.23 -17.04
C HIS A 167 7.53 -17.75 -16.83
N LEU A 168 8.01 -17.08 -17.88
CA LEU A 168 8.30 -15.64 -17.88
C LEU A 168 7.03 -14.80 -17.70
N LEU A 169 5.88 -15.36 -18.10
CA LEU A 169 4.56 -14.74 -18.02
C LEU A 169 3.80 -15.32 -16.83
N VAL A 170 3.46 -14.47 -15.86
CA VAL A 170 2.64 -14.85 -14.72
C VAL A 170 1.20 -14.94 -15.20
N SER A 171 0.66 -16.16 -15.28
CA SER A 171 -0.78 -16.37 -15.45
C SER A 171 -1.44 -16.52 -14.08
N LEU A 172 -2.24 -15.55 -13.68
CA LEU A 172 -3.09 -15.68 -12.51
C LEU A 172 -4.29 -16.57 -12.88
N PRO A 173 -4.73 -17.48 -12.00
CA PRO A 173 -5.93 -18.28 -12.26
C PRO A 173 -7.14 -17.36 -12.45
N PRO A 174 -8.08 -17.71 -13.35
CA PRO A 174 -9.36 -17.00 -13.44
C PRO A 174 -10.11 -17.19 -12.12
N VAL A 175 -10.59 -16.07 -11.56
CA VAL A 175 -11.56 -16.07 -10.44
C VAL A 175 -12.94 -16.40 -10.98
#